data_AF-A0AB34YBX0-F1
#
_entry.id   AF-A0AB34YBX0-F1
#
_cell.length_a   1.000
_cell.length_b   1.000
_cell.length_c   1.000
_cell.angle_alpha   90.00
_cell.angle_beta   90.00
_cell.angle_gamma   90.00
#
_symmetry.space_group_name_H-M   'P 1'
#
loop_
_entity.id
_entity.type
_entity.pdbx_description
1 polymer ?
#
loop_
_entity_poly.entity_id
_entity_poly.type
_entity_poly.pdbx_seq_one_letter_code
_entity_poly.pdbx_strand_id
1 'polypeptide(L)'
;MHKLLKLAAMGTAACALLAGMAPVANAADAKQNVEVLHWWTAGGEAAALDVLKKDLEKKGISWTDMPVAGGGGTEAMTVLRARVTAGNAPTAVQMLGFDIRDWAEQGALGNLDEVANKEGWDKVIPAPLQAFAKYEDHWIAAPVNVHTTNWMWINKAALDKAGGKEPANWDELIALLDKFKEQGITPIAHGGQPWQDATIFDAVVLSFGTDFYKKAFVDLDPETLGSDTMKQAFDRMTKLRSYVDDNFSGRDWNLASAMVIEGKAGLQFMGDWAKGEFVKAGKKPGEDFVCMRYPGTQGAVTFNSDMFAMFKVADDKIPAQMEMASAVESPTFQSAFNVVKGSAPARTDVPDTAFDACGKKAIADLKEADGKGTMLGSMAHGYANPAAVKNAIYDVVTREFNGQLSSEDAVKELVSAVAAAK
;
A
#
# COMPACT_ATOMS: atom_id res chain seq x y z
N MET A 1 72.99 -56.45 -17.76
CA MET A 1 73.52 -56.57 -19.15
C MET A 1 72.42 -56.13 -20.12
N HIS A 2 72.74 -55.19 -21.02
CA HIS A 2 72.03 -54.75 -22.25
C HIS A 2 70.59 -54.20 -22.10
N LYS A 3 70.28 -52.88 -22.20
CA LYS A 3 70.33 -51.88 -23.31
C LYS A 3 69.41 -52.15 -24.53
N LEU A 4 68.50 -51.18 -24.79
CA LEU A 4 68.10 -50.57 -26.10
C LEU A 4 67.13 -51.40 -27.00
N LEU A 5 66.24 -50.89 -27.88
CA LEU A 5 66.04 -49.60 -28.57
C LEU A 5 64.65 -49.57 -29.30
N LYS A 6 63.91 -48.45 -29.20
CA LYS A 6 63.19 -47.64 -30.25
C LYS A 6 62.43 -48.29 -31.46
N LEU A 7 61.20 -47.77 -31.72
CA LEU A 7 60.78 -46.81 -32.80
C LEU A 7 59.46 -47.14 -33.55
N ALA A 8 58.56 -46.12 -33.64
CA ALA A 8 57.66 -45.68 -34.75
C ALA A 8 56.65 -46.66 -35.42
N ALA A 9 55.49 -46.29 -35.99
CA ALA A 9 54.61 -45.11 -36.03
C ALA A 9 53.33 -45.50 -36.84
N MET A 10 52.21 -44.81 -36.54
CA MET A 10 51.02 -44.50 -37.38
C MET A 10 50.27 -45.59 -38.19
N GLY A 11 48.96 -45.67 -37.96
CA GLY A 11 47.99 -46.30 -38.86
C GLY A 11 46.54 -46.01 -38.44
N THR A 12 45.85 -45.20 -39.23
CA THR A 12 44.50 -44.64 -39.12
C THR A 12 43.36 -45.61 -38.79
N ALA A 13 42.46 -45.18 -37.90
CA ALA A 13 41.22 -45.87 -37.56
C ALA A 13 40.07 -45.51 -38.53
N ALA A 14 39.39 -46.54 -39.01
CA ALA A 14 38.08 -46.47 -39.66
C ALA A 14 37.12 -47.34 -38.86
N CYS A 15 35.95 -46.83 -38.48
CA CYS A 15 34.72 -47.61 -38.49
C CYS A 15 33.47 -46.75 -38.35
N ALA A 16 32.46 -47.22 -39.03
CA ALA A 16 31.19 -46.60 -39.33
C ALA A 16 30.10 -46.90 -38.29
N LEU A 17 29.08 -46.02 -38.29
CA LEU A 17 27.66 -46.26 -38.05
C LEU A 17 27.21 -46.95 -36.75
N LEU A 18 26.59 -46.17 -35.86
CA LEU A 18 25.48 -46.62 -35.01
C LEU A 18 24.41 -45.52 -34.96
N ALA A 19 23.26 -45.83 -35.56
CA ALA A 19 22.03 -45.08 -35.39
C ALA A 19 21.55 -45.21 -33.93
N GLY A 20 21.58 -44.11 -33.20
CA GLY A 20 20.98 -43.98 -31.88
C GLY A 20 19.67 -43.20 -31.99
N MET A 21 18.56 -43.85 -31.66
CA MET A 21 17.27 -43.20 -31.45
C MET A 21 17.45 -42.07 -30.43
N ALA A 22 17.19 -40.83 -30.86
CA ALA A 22 17.08 -39.71 -29.92
C ALA A 22 15.86 -39.99 -29.00
N PRO A 23 16.00 -39.91 -27.67
CA PRO A 23 14.83 -39.82 -26.83
C PRO A 23 14.11 -38.52 -27.21
N VAL A 24 12.86 -38.64 -27.63
CA VAL A 24 11.94 -37.50 -27.68
C VAL A 24 11.87 -37.00 -26.24
N ALA A 25 12.63 -35.95 -25.94
CA ALA A 25 12.43 -35.21 -24.72
C ALA A 25 11.01 -34.67 -24.80
N ASN A 26 10.10 -35.26 -24.03
CA ASN A 26 8.89 -34.55 -23.63
C ASN A 26 9.40 -33.21 -23.08
N ALA A 27 9.08 -32.12 -23.78
CA ALA A 27 9.05 -30.81 -23.17
C ALA A 27 8.04 -30.94 -22.03
N ALA A 28 8.54 -31.21 -20.82
CA ALA A 28 7.76 -31.00 -19.63
C ALA A 28 7.40 -29.51 -19.65
N ASP A 29 6.10 -29.22 -19.69
CA ASP A 29 5.56 -27.86 -19.57
C ASP A 29 6.37 -27.13 -18.50
N ALA A 30 7.14 -26.12 -18.90
CA ALA A 30 7.77 -25.23 -17.95
C ALA A 30 6.63 -24.59 -17.16
N LYS A 31 6.45 -25.03 -15.90
CA LYS A 31 5.39 -24.49 -15.04
C LYS A 31 5.56 -22.97 -15.01
N GLN A 32 4.55 -22.29 -15.54
CA GLN A 32 4.44 -20.83 -15.49
C GLN A 32 4.59 -20.39 -14.03
N ASN A 33 5.37 -19.36 -13.75
CA ASN A 33 5.66 -18.93 -12.39
C ASN A 33 5.76 -17.41 -12.30
N VAL A 34 5.22 -16.84 -11.22
CA VAL A 34 5.42 -15.43 -10.88
C VAL A 34 6.25 -15.31 -9.59
N GLU A 35 7.35 -14.58 -9.65
CA GLU A 35 8.09 -14.15 -8.46
C GLU A 35 7.61 -12.76 -8.05
N VAL A 36 7.07 -12.63 -6.82
CA VAL A 36 6.35 -11.42 -6.41
C VAL A 36 6.91 -10.82 -5.14
N LEU A 37 7.40 -9.57 -5.25
CA LEU A 37 7.90 -8.77 -4.13
C LEU A 37 6.78 -7.91 -3.55
N HIS A 38 6.50 -8.04 -2.25
CA HIS A 38 5.42 -7.33 -1.56
C HIS A 38 5.71 -7.13 -0.07
N TRP A 39 4.94 -6.28 0.62
CA TRP A 39 5.07 -6.08 2.08
C TRP A 39 3.87 -6.58 2.89
N TRP A 40 2.86 -7.15 2.24
CA TRP A 40 1.72 -7.79 2.90
C TRP A 40 2.14 -8.97 3.78
N THR A 41 2.38 -8.69 5.05
CA THR A 41 2.98 -9.63 6.03
C THR A 41 2.22 -9.67 7.34
N ALA A 42 1.39 -8.66 7.64
CA ALA A 42 0.45 -8.73 8.74
C ALA A 42 -0.63 -9.79 8.46
N GLY A 43 -1.35 -10.20 9.52
CA GLY A 43 -2.26 -11.33 9.45
C GLY A 43 -3.37 -11.16 8.42
N GLY A 44 -4.04 -10.00 8.41
CA GLY A 44 -5.11 -9.67 7.46
C GLY A 44 -4.60 -9.46 6.05
N GLU A 45 -3.40 -8.89 5.91
CA GLU A 45 -2.75 -8.70 4.61
C GLU A 45 -2.38 -10.05 3.95
N ALA A 46 -1.76 -10.95 4.70
CA ALA A 46 -1.42 -12.29 4.23
C ALA A 46 -2.66 -13.09 3.85
N ALA A 47 -3.74 -12.98 4.64
CA ALA A 47 -5.03 -13.63 4.33
C ALA A 47 -5.63 -13.12 3.01
N ALA A 48 -5.47 -11.84 2.68
CA ALA A 48 -5.91 -11.30 1.40
C ALA A 48 -5.04 -11.81 0.25
N LEU A 49 -3.72 -11.81 0.41
CA LEU A 49 -2.80 -12.28 -0.63
C LEU A 49 -3.02 -13.75 -1.01
N ASP A 50 -3.39 -14.60 -0.04
CA ASP A 50 -3.74 -16.00 -0.30
C ASP A 50 -4.90 -16.17 -1.30
N VAL A 51 -5.77 -15.18 -1.44
CA VAL A 51 -6.83 -15.18 -2.48
C VAL A 51 -6.20 -15.14 -3.87
N LEU A 52 -5.19 -14.28 -4.08
CA LEU A 52 -4.49 -14.16 -5.36
C LEU A 52 -3.67 -15.43 -5.65
N LYS A 53 -2.91 -15.92 -4.66
CA LYS A 53 -2.09 -17.14 -4.79
C LYS A 53 -2.95 -18.33 -5.26
N LYS A 54 -4.12 -18.52 -4.64
CA LYS A 54 -5.06 -19.60 -4.99
C LYS A 54 -5.72 -19.41 -6.34
N ASP A 55 -5.96 -18.17 -6.77
CA ASP A 55 -6.50 -17.90 -8.11
C ASP A 55 -5.48 -18.28 -9.20
N LEU A 56 -4.23 -17.86 -9.03
CA LEU A 56 -3.14 -18.19 -9.95
C LEU A 56 -2.81 -19.69 -9.96
N GLU A 57 -2.84 -20.37 -8.82
CA GLU A 57 -2.64 -21.82 -8.75
C GLU A 57 -3.68 -22.58 -9.58
N LYS A 58 -4.95 -22.17 -9.55
CA LYS A 58 -6.01 -22.78 -10.38
C LYS A 58 -5.79 -22.57 -11.88
N LYS A 59 -5.09 -21.50 -12.26
CA LYS A 59 -4.65 -21.21 -13.63
C LYS A 59 -3.36 -21.93 -14.02
N GLY A 60 -2.79 -22.74 -13.12
CA GLY A 60 -1.54 -23.47 -13.37
C GLY A 60 -0.28 -22.61 -13.24
N ILE A 61 -0.38 -21.44 -12.62
CA ILE A 61 0.74 -20.52 -12.39
C ILE A 61 1.22 -20.68 -10.96
N SER A 62 2.47 -21.09 -10.76
CA SER A 62 3.07 -21.17 -9.43
C SER A 62 3.51 -19.80 -8.92
N TRP A 63 3.61 -19.70 -7.59
CA TRP A 63 3.95 -18.47 -6.90
C TRP A 63 5.28 -18.62 -6.15
N THR A 64 6.26 -17.80 -6.52
CA THR A 64 7.49 -17.60 -5.73
C THR A 64 7.30 -16.35 -4.87
N ASP A 65 7.13 -16.57 -3.57
CA ASP A 65 6.87 -15.52 -2.59
C ASP A 65 8.13 -14.74 -2.23
N MET A 66 8.03 -13.41 -2.21
CA MET A 66 9.08 -12.55 -1.68
C MET A 66 8.52 -11.47 -0.75
N PRO A 67 8.11 -11.86 0.47
CA PRO A 67 7.66 -10.90 1.46
C PRO A 67 8.84 -10.12 2.04
N VAL A 68 8.70 -8.80 2.13
CA VAL A 68 9.60 -7.92 2.89
C VAL A 68 8.77 -7.23 3.97
N ALA A 69 8.97 -7.64 5.21
CA ALA A 69 8.26 -7.05 6.34
C ALA A 69 8.68 -5.58 6.53
N GLY A 70 7.68 -4.72 6.76
CA GLY A 70 7.85 -3.27 6.86
C GLY A 70 6.61 -2.54 6.37
N GLY A 71 5.81 -2.00 7.30
CA GLY A 71 4.58 -1.27 6.95
C GLY A 71 4.86 -0.10 6.02
N GLY A 72 4.01 0.10 5.01
CA GLY A 72 4.17 1.18 4.03
C GLY A 72 5.22 0.93 2.93
N GLY A 73 5.90 -0.22 2.92
CA GLY A 73 6.68 -0.69 1.77
C GLY A 73 8.09 -0.08 1.60
N THR A 74 8.58 0.73 2.53
CA THR A 74 9.91 1.38 2.43
C THR A 74 11.06 0.36 2.31
N GLU A 75 11.02 -0.70 3.12
CA GLU A 75 11.98 -1.79 3.12
C GLU A 75 11.88 -2.60 1.82
N ALA A 76 10.66 -2.86 1.36
CA ALA A 76 10.39 -3.55 0.10
C ALA A 76 10.99 -2.81 -1.10
N MET A 77 10.84 -1.48 -1.15
CA MET A 77 11.43 -0.65 -2.21
C MET A 77 12.97 -0.61 -2.15
N THR A 78 13.55 -0.75 -0.95
CA THR A 78 15.01 -0.84 -0.78
C THR A 78 15.55 -2.16 -1.35
N VAL A 79 14.89 -3.28 -1.04
CA VAL A 79 15.23 -4.60 -1.62
C VAL A 79 15.04 -4.59 -3.14
N LEU A 80 13.96 -3.97 -3.63
CA LEU A 80 13.69 -3.82 -5.06
C LEU A 80 14.83 -3.13 -5.79
N ARG A 81 15.26 -1.96 -5.32
CA ARG A 81 16.37 -1.20 -5.95
C ARG A 81 17.63 -2.05 -6.08
N ALA A 82 18.03 -2.72 -5.00
CA ALA A 82 19.22 -3.58 -5.02
C ALA A 82 19.10 -4.73 -6.04
N ARG A 83 17.92 -5.35 -6.15
CA ARG A 83 17.66 -6.43 -7.12
C ARG A 83 17.67 -5.95 -8.56
N VAL A 84 17.05 -4.80 -8.85
CA VAL A 84 17.05 -4.23 -10.21
C VAL A 84 18.47 -3.82 -10.61
N THR A 85 19.24 -3.20 -9.71
CA THR A 85 20.66 -2.89 -9.96
C THR A 85 21.48 -4.15 -10.25
N ALA A 86 21.15 -5.28 -9.62
CA ALA A 86 21.78 -6.57 -9.87
C ALA A 86 21.27 -7.29 -11.14
N GLY A 87 20.37 -6.69 -11.92
CA GLY A 87 19.79 -7.31 -13.12
C GLY A 87 18.83 -8.47 -12.82
N ASN A 88 18.28 -8.54 -11.59
CA ASN A 88 17.42 -9.63 -11.12
C ASN A 88 16.09 -9.08 -10.58
N ALA A 89 15.38 -8.32 -11.43
CA ALA A 89 14.06 -7.78 -11.09
C ALA A 89 13.03 -8.91 -10.85
N PRO A 90 12.15 -8.79 -9.84
CA PRO A 90 11.02 -9.71 -9.68
C PRO A 90 10.08 -9.68 -10.89
N THR A 91 9.21 -10.68 -11.00
CA THR A 91 8.20 -10.73 -12.08
C THR A 91 7.14 -9.65 -11.87
N ALA A 92 6.66 -9.51 -10.65
CA ALA A 92 5.71 -8.48 -10.25
C ALA A 92 6.13 -7.87 -8.93
N VAL A 93 5.82 -6.60 -8.74
CA VAL A 93 6.17 -5.88 -7.52
C VAL A 93 4.95 -5.09 -7.05
N GLN A 94 4.59 -5.23 -5.78
CA GLN A 94 3.63 -4.35 -5.15
C GLN A 94 4.23 -2.95 -5.06
N MET A 95 3.52 -1.94 -5.57
CA MET A 95 3.99 -0.56 -5.66
C MET A 95 2.84 0.43 -5.45
N LEU A 96 3.19 1.67 -5.12
CA LEU A 96 2.25 2.77 -4.88
C LEU A 96 2.63 4.00 -5.72
N GLY A 97 1.64 4.60 -6.37
CA GLY A 97 1.67 5.99 -6.84
C GLY A 97 2.95 6.40 -7.57
N PHE A 98 3.62 7.44 -7.07
CA PHE A 98 4.82 8.00 -7.70
C PHE A 98 6.01 7.02 -7.80
N ASP A 99 6.11 6.00 -6.93
CA ASP A 99 7.19 5.00 -7.09
C ASP A 99 6.99 4.22 -8.41
N ILE A 100 5.75 4.00 -8.86
CA ILE A 100 5.46 3.36 -10.16
C ILE A 100 5.93 4.26 -11.30
N ARG A 101 5.68 5.58 -11.17
CA ARG A 101 6.12 6.59 -12.15
C ARG A 101 7.63 6.57 -12.31
N ASP A 102 8.39 6.53 -11.20
CA ASP A 102 9.85 6.49 -11.21
C ASP A 102 10.40 5.29 -12.00
N TRP A 103 9.80 4.10 -11.88
CA TRP A 103 10.23 2.92 -12.64
C TRP A 103 9.75 2.93 -14.09
N ALA A 104 8.58 3.53 -14.36
CA ALA A 104 8.09 3.71 -15.72
C ALA A 104 8.99 4.64 -16.53
N GLU A 105 9.44 5.75 -15.94
CA GLU A 105 10.39 6.71 -16.55
C GLU A 105 11.74 6.07 -16.87
N GLN A 106 12.17 5.08 -16.07
CA GLN A 106 13.37 4.27 -16.34
C GLN A 106 13.14 3.20 -17.42
N GLY A 107 11.91 3.06 -17.94
CA GLY A 107 11.54 2.05 -18.91
C GLY A 107 11.64 0.62 -18.35
N ALA A 108 11.53 0.44 -17.03
CA ALA A 108 11.71 -0.84 -16.37
C ALA A 108 10.44 -1.72 -16.39
N LEU A 109 9.27 -1.12 -16.67
CA LEU A 109 7.98 -1.79 -16.59
C LEU A 109 7.52 -2.35 -17.95
N GLY A 110 6.83 -3.49 -17.91
CA GLY A 110 6.20 -4.15 -19.04
C GLY A 110 4.88 -3.47 -19.42
N ASN A 111 4.53 -3.58 -20.69
CA ASN A 111 3.28 -3.04 -21.24
C ASN A 111 2.15 -4.08 -21.05
N LEU A 112 1.02 -3.65 -20.47
CA LEU A 112 -0.16 -4.46 -20.16
C LEU A 112 -1.36 -4.15 -21.08
N ASP A 113 -1.17 -3.39 -22.16
CA ASP A 113 -2.25 -2.93 -23.03
C ASP A 113 -3.04 -4.09 -23.65
N GLU A 114 -2.39 -5.21 -23.97
CA GLU A 114 -3.08 -6.37 -24.55
C GLU A 114 -4.20 -6.85 -23.63
N VAL A 115 -3.91 -7.07 -22.35
CA VAL A 115 -4.89 -7.49 -21.35
C VAL A 115 -5.85 -6.36 -21.00
N ALA A 116 -5.33 -5.15 -20.78
CA ALA A 116 -6.13 -4.00 -20.33
C ALA A 116 -7.17 -3.57 -21.38
N ASN A 117 -6.81 -3.53 -22.66
CA ASN A 117 -7.72 -3.18 -23.74
C ASN A 117 -8.77 -4.27 -23.97
N LYS A 118 -8.35 -5.54 -23.92
CA LYS A 118 -9.25 -6.70 -24.06
C LYS A 118 -10.30 -6.75 -22.95
N GLU A 119 -9.91 -6.40 -21.72
CA GLU A 119 -10.78 -6.44 -20.54
C GLU A 119 -11.45 -5.09 -20.22
N GLY A 120 -11.12 -4.04 -20.98
CA GLY A 120 -11.77 -2.73 -20.92
C GLY A 120 -11.46 -1.93 -19.66
N TRP A 121 -10.22 -1.98 -19.17
CA TRP A 121 -9.81 -1.34 -17.90
C TRP A 121 -10.05 0.18 -17.87
N ASP A 122 -9.89 0.89 -19.00
CA ASP A 122 -10.13 2.33 -19.08
C ASP A 122 -11.56 2.76 -18.68
N LYS A 123 -12.53 1.84 -18.75
CA LYS A 123 -13.95 2.12 -18.43
C LYS A 123 -14.29 1.92 -16.96
N VAL A 124 -13.45 1.20 -16.22
CA VAL A 124 -13.80 0.65 -14.90
C VAL A 124 -12.82 1.07 -13.82
N ILE A 125 -11.61 1.48 -14.18
CA ILE A 125 -10.62 2.02 -13.25
C ILE A 125 -10.77 3.56 -13.17
N PRO A 126 -10.88 4.16 -11.97
CA PRO A 126 -10.99 5.61 -11.80
C PRO A 126 -9.79 6.37 -12.40
N ALA A 127 -10.05 7.55 -12.96
CA ALA A 127 -9.01 8.39 -13.54
C ALA A 127 -7.84 8.71 -12.56
N PRO A 128 -8.07 8.97 -11.26
CA PRO A 128 -6.98 9.14 -10.30
C PRO A 128 -6.03 7.95 -10.18
N LEU A 129 -6.53 6.71 -10.37
CA LEU A 129 -5.69 5.51 -10.40
C LEU A 129 -4.97 5.36 -11.75
N GLN A 130 -5.67 5.63 -12.86
CA GLN A 130 -5.08 5.58 -14.20
C GLN A 130 -3.86 6.50 -14.33
N ALA A 131 -3.85 7.64 -13.63
CA ALA A 131 -2.70 8.55 -13.59
C ALA A 131 -1.39 7.90 -13.09
N PHE A 132 -1.47 6.77 -12.39
CA PHE A 132 -0.30 6.01 -11.90
C PHE A 132 -0.20 4.62 -12.53
N ALA A 133 -1.34 4.01 -12.89
CA ALA A 133 -1.37 2.71 -13.57
C ALA A 133 -0.96 2.80 -15.05
N LYS A 134 -1.00 4.00 -15.64
CA LYS A 134 -0.57 4.28 -17.02
C LYS A 134 0.63 5.24 -17.06
N TYR A 135 1.51 5.02 -18.02
CA TYR A 135 2.61 5.91 -18.38
C TYR A 135 2.69 6.03 -19.90
N GLU A 136 2.73 7.27 -20.43
CA GLU A 136 2.68 7.53 -21.87
C GLU A 136 1.53 6.78 -22.58
N ASP A 137 0.33 6.82 -21.98
CA ASP A 137 -0.90 6.14 -22.42
C ASP A 137 -0.88 4.59 -22.40
N HIS A 138 0.21 3.97 -21.95
CA HIS A 138 0.34 2.52 -21.81
C HIS A 138 0.06 2.05 -20.38
N TRP A 139 -0.71 0.97 -20.21
CA TRP A 139 -0.89 0.32 -18.92
C TRP A 139 0.41 -0.38 -18.49
N ILE A 140 0.90 -0.06 -17.28
CA ILE A 140 2.18 -0.56 -16.75
C ILE A 140 2.08 -1.19 -15.36
N ALA A 141 0.91 -1.08 -14.73
CA ALA A 141 0.60 -1.68 -13.45
C ALA A 141 -0.89 -2.07 -13.40
N ALA A 142 -1.20 -3.11 -12.62
CA ALA A 142 -2.56 -3.60 -12.39
C ALA A 142 -3.06 -3.17 -11.00
N PRO A 143 -4.02 -2.24 -10.89
CA PRO A 143 -4.61 -1.81 -9.61
C PRO A 143 -5.39 -2.89 -8.85
N VAL A 144 -4.95 -3.21 -7.64
CA VAL A 144 -5.60 -4.24 -6.81
C VAL A 144 -6.81 -3.68 -6.06
N ASN A 145 -6.70 -2.46 -5.58
CA ASN A 145 -7.64 -1.89 -4.62
C ASN A 145 -7.65 -0.36 -4.59
N VAL A 146 -8.54 0.20 -3.77
CA VAL A 146 -8.45 1.57 -3.26
C VAL A 146 -8.59 1.53 -1.74
N HIS A 147 -7.46 1.72 -1.07
CA HIS A 147 -7.39 2.06 0.34
C HIS A 147 -7.59 3.56 0.54
N THR A 148 -8.01 3.95 1.73
CA THR A 148 -8.09 5.36 2.13
C THR A 148 -7.55 5.55 3.55
N THR A 149 -6.94 6.69 3.84
CA THR A 149 -6.12 6.89 5.06
C THR A 149 -6.82 7.67 6.17
N ASN A 150 -7.86 8.43 5.84
CA ASN A 150 -8.58 9.30 6.77
C ASN A 150 -9.67 8.58 7.60
N TRP A 151 -9.35 7.42 8.19
CA TRP A 151 -10.27 6.68 9.05
C TRP A 151 -9.91 6.76 10.55
N MET A 152 -10.94 6.56 11.36
CA MET A 152 -10.88 6.24 12.77
C MET A 152 -11.49 4.86 13.03
N TRP A 153 -10.75 4.02 13.74
CA TRP A 153 -11.16 2.70 14.19
C TRP A 153 -11.35 2.76 15.70
N ILE A 154 -12.59 2.70 16.17
CA ILE A 154 -12.93 2.94 17.57
C ILE A 154 -13.42 1.64 18.21
N ASN A 155 -12.89 1.29 19.39
CA ASN A 155 -13.42 0.18 20.18
C ASN A 155 -14.84 0.53 20.65
N LYS A 156 -15.83 -0.29 20.25
CA LYS A 156 -17.25 0.02 20.50
C LYS A 156 -17.58 0.05 22.00
N ALA A 157 -17.03 -0.88 22.77
CA ALA A 157 -17.27 -0.95 24.22
C ALA A 157 -16.67 0.25 24.97
N ALA A 158 -15.47 0.71 24.58
CA ALA A 158 -14.86 1.92 25.14
C ALA A 158 -15.68 3.17 24.78
N LEU A 159 -16.13 3.27 23.53
CA LEU A 159 -16.99 4.36 23.06
C LEU A 159 -18.30 4.42 23.87
N ASP A 160 -18.94 3.27 24.09
CA ASP A 160 -20.18 3.19 24.87
C ASP A 160 -19.98 3.61 26.33
N LYS A 161 -18.86 3.19 26.95
CA LYS A 161 -18.47 3.66 28.29
C LYS A 161 -18.20 5.17 28.34
N ALA A 162 -17.76 5.77 27.23
CA ALA A 162 -17.59 7.22 27.10
C ALA A 162 -18.90 7.97 26.78
N GLY A 163 -20.03 7.26 26.69
CA GLY A 163 -21.35 7.82 26.40
C GLY A 163 -21.84 7.64 24.96
N GLY A 164 -21.13 6.85 24.14
CA GLY A 164 -21.62 6.35 22.86
C GLY A 164 -21.62 7.33 21.68
N LYS A 165 -21.18 8.59 21.87
CA LYS A 165 -21.18 9.61 20.81
C LYS A 165 -19.93 9.52 19.94
N GLU A 166 -20.14 9.25 18.65
CA GLU A 166 -19.10 9.36 17.61
C GLU A 166 -18.70 10.85 17.40
N PRO A 167 -17.41 11.20 17.41
CA PRO A 167 -16.97 12.60 17.35
C PRO A 167 -17.04 13.18 15.94
N ALA A 168 -17.80 14.26 15.75
CA ALA A 168 -17.99 14.88 14.44
C ALA A 168 -16.94 15.95 14.09
N ASN A 169 -16.25 16.50 15.10
CA ASN A 169 -15.28 17.58 14.96
C ASN A 169 -14.10 17.42 15.95
N TRP A 170 -13.13 18.33 15.86
CA TRP A 170 -11.91 18.31 16.67
C TRP A 170 -12.18 18.38 18.18
N ASP A 171 -13.08 19.25 18.64
CA ASP A 171 -13.35 19.41 20.07
C ASP A 171 -14.02 18.16 20.65
N GLU A 172 -14.94 17.55 19.88
CA GLU A 172 -15.58 16.28 20.26
C GLU A 172 -14.58 15.11 20.28
N LEU A 173 -13.60 15.11 19.37
CA LEU A 173 -12.52 14.13 19.38
C LEU A 173 -11.69 14.25 20.65
N ILE A 174 -11.22 15.45 20.99
CA ILE A 174 -10.42 15.67 22.21
C ILE A 174 -11.22 15.26 23.45
N ALA A 175 -12.49 15.64 23.54
CA ALA A 175 -13.35 15.23 24.65
C ALA A 175 -13.52 13.71 24.75
N LEU A 176 -13.60 12.99 23.61
CA LEU A 176 -13.65 11.53 23.60
C LEU A 176 -12.33 10.93 24.09
N LEU A 177 -11.19 11.46 23.65
CA LEU A 177 -9.86 10.99 24.06
C LEU A 177 -9.61 11.21 25.56
N ASP A 178 -10.08 12.33 26.12
CA ASP A 178 -10.05 12.58 27.56
C ASP A 178 -10.87 11.53 28.33
N LYS A 179 -12.07 11.18 27.84
CA LYS A 179 -12.89 10.11 28.43
C LYS A 179 -12.23 8.73 28.34
N PHE A 180 -11.52 8.42 27.27
CA PHE A 180 -10.73 7.18 27.22
C PHE A 180 -9.60 7.17 28.24
N LYS A 181 -8.96 8.33 28.47
CA LYS A 181 -7.94 8.48 29.52
C LYS A 181 -8.55 8.26 30.91
N GLU A 182 -9.75 8.78 31.16
CA GLU A 182 -10.50 8.56 32.41
C GLU A 182 -10.88 7.08 32.62
N GLN A 183 -11.07 6.32 31.53
CA GLN A 183 -11.28 4.86 31.60
C GLN A 183 -10.00 4.06 31.93
N GLY A 184 -8.83 4.71 31.96
CA GLY A 184 -7.54 4.06 32.22
C GLY A 184 -7.02 3.21 31.07
N ILE A 185 -7.52 3.43 29.84
CA ILE A 185 -7.00 2.81 28.61
C ILE A 185 -6.13 3.82 27.85
N THR A 186 -5.30 3.33 26.94
CA THR A 186 -4.57 4.22 26.02
C THR A 186 -5.58 4.89 25.07
N PRO A 187 -5.72 6.22 25.03
CA PRO A 187 -6.75 6.83 24.19
C PRO A 187 -6.53 6.59 22.70
N ILE A 188 -5.30 6.76 22.21
CA ILE A 188 -4.92 6.50 20.82
C ILE A 188 -3.89 5.36 20.78
N ALA A 189 -4.24 4.23 20.18
CA ALA A 189 -3.26 3.25 19.76
C ALA A 189 -2.51 3.75 18.54
N HIS A 190 -1.19 3.87 18.67
CA HIS A 190 -0.33 4.37 17.61
C HIS A 190 1.00 3.62 17.60
N GLY A 191 1.65 3.60 16.44
CA GLY A 191 3.02 3.12 16.27
C GLY A 191 3.92 4.23 15.78
N GLY A 192 4.99 4.52 16.53
CA GLY A 192 5.91 5.62 16.25
C GLY A 192 6.89 5.24 15.13
N GLN A 193 6.39 5.27 13.90
CA GLN A 193 7.14 5.09 12.66
C GLN A 193 6.78 6.25 11.72
N PRO A 194 7.73 6.78 10.92
CA PRO A 194 7.49 8.00 10.14
C PRO A 194 6.26 7.97 9.23
N TRP A 195 6.00 6.83 8.59
CA TRP A 195 4.85 6.66 7.71
C TRP A 195 3.51 6.63 8.48
N GLN A 196 3.50 6.14 9.73
CA GLN A 196 2.31 6.15 10.58
C GLN A 196 2.04 7.57 11.09
N ASP A 197 3.08 8.31 11.51
CA ASP A 197 2.95 9.71 11.91
C ASP A 197 2.40 10.56 10.75
N ALA A 198 2.94 10.37 9.54
CA ALA A 198 2.44 10.99 8.32
C ALA A 198 1.00 10.57 7.96
N THR A 199 0.59 9.34 8.27
CA THR A 199 -0.79 8.87 8.02
C THR A 199 -1.80 9.62 8.89
N ILE A 200 -1.46 9.94 10.15
CA ILE A 200 -2.28 10.83 10.98
C ILE A 200 -2.26 12.24 10.39
N PHE A 201 -1.09 12.73 9.98
CA PHE A 201 -0.95 14.07 9.42
C PHE A 201 -1.77 14.29 8.14
N ASP A 202 -1.89 13.27 7.30
CA ASP A 202 -2.80 13.24 6.13
C ASP A 202 -4.22 13.65 6.54
N ALA A 203 -4.77 12.99 7.57
CA ALA A 203 -6.13 13.23 8.03
C ALA A 203 -6.27 14.57 8.77
N VAL A 204 -5.25 14.96 9.56
CA VAL A 204 -5.21 16.25 10.26
C VAL A 204 -5.24 17.39 9.25
N VAL A 205 -4.39 17.38 8.23
CA VAL A 205 -4.35 18.40 7.17
C VAL A 205 -5.65 18.41 6.37
N LEU A 206 -6.18 17.23 6.00
CA LEU A 206 -7.46 17.13 5.30
C LEU A 206 -8.62 17.74 6.11
N SER A 207 -8.57 17.68 7.45
CA SER A 207 -9.60 18.26 8.32
C SER A 207 -9.69 19.79 8.28
N PHE A 208 -8.69 20.46 7.68
CA PHE A 208 -8.73 21.90 7.39
C PHE A 208 -9.33 22.21 6.00
N GLY A 209 -9.71 21.19 5.23
CA GLY A 209 -10.39 21.31 3.94
C GLY A 209 -9.60 20.74 2.78
N THR A 210 -10.31 20.28 1.75
CA THR A 210 -9.73 19.67 0.55
C THR A 210 -8.85 20.62 -0.25
N ASP A 211 -9.22 21.90 -0.31
CA ASP A 211 -8.42 22.93 -1.01
C ASP A 211 -7.09 23.16 -0.31
N PHE A 212 -7.07 23.15 1.02
CA PHE A 212 -5.85 23.27 1.81
C PHE A 212 -4.94 22.06 1.59
N TYR A 213 -5.50 20.84 1.66
CA TYR A 213 -4.77 19.60 1.39
C TYR A 213 -4.15 19.59 0.00
N LYS A 214 -4.94 19.96 -1.02
CA LYS A 214 -4.49 19.97 -2.42
C LYS A 214 -3.34 20.95 -2.62
N LYS A 215 -3.48 22.20 -2.15
CA LYS A 215 -2.42 23.19 -2.23
C LYS A 215 -1.16 22.76 -1.49
N ALA A 216 -1.31 22.17 -0.30
CA ALA A 216 -0.19 21.76 0.54
C ALA A 216 0.58 20.57 -0.04
N PHE A 217 -0.10 19.49 -0.43
CA PHE A 217 0.56 18.21 -0.71
C PHE A 217 0.55 17.78 -2.18
N VAL A 218 -0.34 18.35 -3.00
CA VAL A 218 -0.36 18.08 -4.45
C VAL A 218 0.35 19.20 -5.20
N ASP A 219 -0.07 20.45 -5.00
CA ASP A 219 0.53 21.60 -5.68
C ASP A 219 1.87 22.01 -5.02
N LEU A 220 2.10 21.56 -3.78
CA LEU A 220 3.28 21.85 -2.97
C LEU A 220 3.55 23.36 -2.85
N ASP A 221 2.48 24.12 -2.63
CA ASP A 221 2.52 25.59 -2.54
C ASP A 221 3.24 26.05 -1.26
N PRO A 222 4.36 26.79 -1.37
CA PRO A 222 5.15 27.20 -0.21
C PRO A 222 4.40 28.15 0.72
N GLU A 223 3.47 28.98 0.23
CA GLU A 223 2.67 29.86 1.08
C GLU A 223 1.70 29.04 1.95
N THR A 224 1.04 28.05 1.37
CA THR A 224 0.16 27.12 2.09
C THR A 224 0.95 26.27 3.10
N LEU A 225 2.09 25.69 2.69
CA LEU A 225 2.97 24.91 3.56
C LEU A 225 3.51 25.77 4.72
N GLY A 226 3.79 27.05 4.46
CA GLY A 226 4.31 28.04 5.41
C GLY A 226 3.25 28.73 6.28
N SER A 227 1.98 28.37 6.15
CA SER A 227 0.86 29.13 6.71
C SER A 227 0.58 28.85 8.19
N ASP A 228 -0.14 29.77 8.84
CA ASP A 228 -0.69 29.58 10.20
C ASP A 228 -1.63 28.38 10.29
N THR A 229 -2.28 27.99 9.18
CA THR A 229 -3.13 26.79 9.14
C THR A 229 -2.29 25.52 9.25
N MET A 230 -1.14 25.47 8.56
CA MET A 230 -0.21 24.34 8.71
C MET A 230 0.40 24.29 10.11
N LYS A 231 0.70 25.45 10.70
CA LYS A 231 1.13 25.53 12.11
C LYS A 231 0.07 24.94 13.05
N GLN A 232 -1.21 25.25 12.85
CA GLN A 232 -2.31 24.66 13.62
C GLN A 232 -2.43 23.14 13.40
N ALA A 233 -2.13 22.63 12.20
CA ALA A 233 -2.07 21.20 11.95
C ALA A 233 -0.98 20.52 12.80
N PHE A 234 0.22 21.11 12.90
CA PHE A 234 1.26 20.63 13.82
C PHE A 234 0.85 20.77 15.29
N ASP A 235 0.21 21.87 15.70
CA ASP A 235 -0.32 22.00 17.06
C ASP A 235 -1.33 20.88 17.40
N ARG A 236 -2.13 20.43 16.42
CA ARG A 236 -3.02 19.27 16.57
C ARG A 236 -2.24 17.96 16.68
N MET A 237 -1.16 17.77 15.92
CA MET A 237 -0.27 16.61 16.04
C MET A 237 0.35 16.52 17.44
N THR A 238 0.91 17.62 17.94
CA THR A 238 1.39 17.73 19.33
C THR A 238 0.29 17.39 20.34
N LYS A 239 -0.95 17.85 20.14
CA LYS A 239 -2.07 17.48 21.02
C LYS A 239 -2.38 15.99 20.97
N LEU A 240 -2.45 15.37 19.78
CA LEU A 240 -2.68 13.93 19.61
C LEU A 240 -1.56 13.10 20.25
N ARG A 241 -0.30 13.55 20.15
CA ARG A 241 0.84 12.92 20.82
C ARG A 241 0.65 12.78 22.34
N SER A 242 -0.11 13.67 22.98
CA SER A 242 -0.39 13.59 24.43
C SER A 242 -1.38 12.48 24.83
N TYR A 243 -1.90 11.73 23.85
CA TYR A 243 -2.90 10.67 24.00
C TYR A 243 -2.42 9.29 23.52
N VAL A 244 -1.17 9.19 23.04
CA VAL A 244 -0.51 7.88 22.77
C VAL A 244 0.24 7.42 24.02
N ASP A 245 0.48 6.12 24.14
CA ASP A 245 1.26 5.58 25.27
C ASP A 245 2.76 5.79 25.10
N ASP A 246 3.51 5.71 26.21
CA ASP A 246 4.96 5.97 26.22
C ASP A 246 5.78 4.96 25.40
N ASN A 247 5.26 3.75 25.16
CA ASN A 247 5.95 2.67 24.46
C ASN A 247 5.53 2.54 23.00
N PHE A 248 5.01 3.61 22.39
CA PHE A 248 4.57 3.62 21.00
C PHE A 248 5.71 3.54 19.98
N SER A 249 6.92 4.01 20.35
CA SER A 249 8.07 4.10 19.43
C SER A 249 8.45 2.76 18.81
N GLY A 250 8.59 2.73 17.48
CA GLY A 250 8.96 1.53 16.71
C GLY A 250 7.87 0.45 16.63
N ARG A 251 6.70 0.63 17.24
CA ARG A 251 5.60 -0.34 17.19
C ARG A 251 5.00 -0.42 15.78
N ASP A 252 4.76 -1.64 15.31
CA ASP A 252 4.07 -1.88 14.05
C ASP A 252 2.57 -1.56 14.13
N TRP A 253 2.03 -1.08 13.00
CA TRP A 253 0.64 -0.61 12.89
C TRP A 253 -0.41 -1.67 13.28
N ASN A 254 -0.14 -2.95 13.02
CA ASN A 254 -1.04 -4.06 13.34
C ASN A 254 -1.03 -4.37 14.85
N LEU A 255 0.07 -4.08 15.56
CA LEU A 255 0.11 -4.16 17.03
C LEU A 255 -0.71 -3.03 17.66
N ALA A 256 -0.68 -1.82 17.08
CA ALA A 256 -1.59 -0.75 17.49
C ALA A 256 -3.06 -1.12 17.20
N SER A 257 -3.35 -1.74 16.06
CA SER A 257 -4.69 -2.26 15.75
C SER A 257 -5.15 -3.28 16.81
N ALA A 258 -4.27 -4.20 17.21
CA ALA A 258 -4.53 -5.20 18.24
C ALA A 258 -4.89 -4.56 19.59
N MET A 259 -4.27 -3.44 19.98
CA MET A 259 -4.62 -2.74 21.23
C MET A 259 -6.09 -2.28 21.25
N VAL A 260 -6.61 -1.79 20.11
CA VAL A 260 -8.02 -1.39 19.99
C VAL A 260 -8.93 -2.62 19.97
N ILE A 261 -8.56 -3.67 19.23
CA ILE A 261 -9.30 -4.94 19.17
C ILE A 261 -9.47 -5.57 20.57
N GLU A 262 -8.42 -5.51 21.38
CA GLU A 262 -8.36 -6.07 22.74
C GLU A 262 -8.95 -5.15 23.81
N GLY A 263 -9.38 -3.94 23.44
CA GLY A 263 -9.92 -2.95 24.39
C GLY A 263 -8.87 -2.35 25.34
N LYS A 264 -7.58 -2.50 25.01
CA LYS A 264 -6.46 -1.83 25.70
C LYS A 264 -6.30 -0.37 25.26
N ALA A 265 -6.86 -0.03 24.10
CA ALA A 265 -6.91 1.31 23.58
C ALA A 265 -8.31 1.69 23.07
N GLY A 266 -8.60 2.99 23.08
CA GLY A 266 -9.89 3.53 22.68
C GLY A 266 -10.08 3.59 21.16
N LEU A 267 -9.10 4.14 20.44
CA LEU A 267 -9.16 4.25 18.99
C LEU A 267 -7.79 4.19 18.31
N GLN A 268 -7.79 4.05 16.99
CA GLN A 268 -6.62 4.19 16.11
C GLN A 268 -6.97 5.06 14.89
N PHE A 269 -6.05 5.94 14.50
CA PHE A 269 -6.06 6.62 13.20
C PHE A 269 -5.18 5.83 12.24
N MET A 270 -5.77 5.21 11.22
CA MET A 270 -5.06 4.37 10.27
C MET A 270 -5.92 4.16 9.04
N GLY A 271 -5.31 3.79 7.90
CA GLY A 271 -6.10 3.39 6.75
C GLY A 271 -6.90 2.11 6.97
N ASP A 272 -7.77 1.81 6.03
CA ASP A 272 -8.74 0.72 6.09
C ASP A 272 -8.16 -0.69 5.95
N TRP A 273 -6.85 -0.82 5.70
CA TRP A 273 -6.12 -2.06 5.98
C TRP A 273 -6.18 -2.49 7.45
N ALA A 274 -6.38 -1.55 8.39
CA ALA A 274 -6.62 -1.88 9.80
C ALA A 274 -7.83 -2.81 9.98
N LYS A 275 -8.89 -2.63 9.16
CA LYS A 275 -10.08 -3.50 9.18
C LYS A 275 -9.75 -4.97 8.96
N GLY A 276 -8.73 -5.28 8.15
CA GLY A 276 -8.27 -6.65 7.92
C GLY A 276 -7.90 -7.36 9.22
N GLU A 277 -7.27 -6.66 10.17
CA GLU A 277 -6.91 -7.21 11.48
C GLU A 277 -8.15 -7.44 12.37
N PHE A 278 -9.11 -6.49 12.37
CA PHE A 278 -10.37 -6.64 13.09
C PHE A 278 -11.16 -7.85 12.59
N VAL A 279 -11.35 -7.95 11.26
CA VAL A 279 -12.09 -9.06 10.64
C VAL A 279 -11.39 -10.39 10.88
N LYS A 280 -10.06 -10.44 10.78
CA LYS A 280 -9.27 -11.64 11.10
C LYS A 280 -9.42 -12.07 12.56
N ALA A 281 -9.57 -11.12 13.48
CA ALA A 281 -9.87 -11.39 14.88
C ALA A 281 -11.35 -11.73 15.15
N GLY A 282 -12.17 -11.87 14.10
CA GLY A 282 -13.59 -12.19 14.20
C GLY A 282 -14.45 -11.03 14.68
N LYS A 283 -13.94 -9.79 14.65
CA LYS A 283 -14.64 -8.59 15.08
C LYS A 283 -15.55 -8.05 13.99
N LYS A 284 -16.71 -7.54 14.38
CA LYS A 284 -17.73 -7.03 13.45
C LYS A 284 -17.99 -5.54 13.64
N PRO A 285 -18.20 -4.80 12.54
CA PRO A 285 -18.54 -3.38 12.61
C PRO A 285 -19.92 -3.18 13.26
N GLY A 286 -20.04 -2.17 14.12
CA GLY A 286 -21.25 -1.86 14.89
C GLY A 286 -21.43 -2.69 16.16
N GLU A 287 -20.84 -3.90 16.23
CA GLU A 287 -20.86 -4.76 17.41
C GLU A 287 -19.58 -4.59 18.25
N ASP A 288 -18.41 -4.75 17.64
CA ASP A 288 -17.10 -4.73 18.32
C ASP A 288 -16.34 -3.42 18.09
N PHE A 289 -16.49 -2.82 16.91
CA PHE A 289 -15.79 -1.59 16.54
C PHE A 289 -16.66 -0.67 15.68
N VAL A 290 -16.32 0.62 15.67
CA VAL A 290 -16.89 1.63 14.79
C VAL A 290 -15.82 2.08 13.80
N CYS A 291 -16.21 2.23 12.53
CA CYS A 291 -15.39 2.79 11.48
C CYS A 291 -16.02 4.11 10.99
N MET A 292 -15.28 5.20 11.10
CA MET A 292 -15.75 6.51 10.64
C MET A 292 -14.61 7.30 10.03
N ARG A 293 -14.94 8.33 9.25
CA ARG A 293 -13.92 9.25 8.73
C ARG A 293 -13.37 10.09 9.88
N TYR A 294 -12.11 10.51 9.76
CA TYR A 294 -11.50 11.46 10.68
C TYR A 294 -12.38 12.71 10.81
N PRO A 295 -12.55 13.31 11.99
CA PRO A 295 -13.57 14.33 12.22
C PRO A 295 -13.30 15.56 11.35
N GLY A 296 -14.34 16.04 10.66
CA GLY A 296 -14.21 17.11 9.66
C GLY A 296 -13.81 16.68 8.25
N THR A 297 -13.63 15.37 7.97
CA THR A 297 -13.20 14.90 6.63
C THR A 297 -14.26 14.11 5.85
N GLN A 298 -15.46 13.90 6.41
CA GLN A 298 -16.55 13.22 5.69
C GLN A 298 -16.88 13.96 4.38
N GLY A 299 -17.05 13.20 3.29
CA GLY A 299 -17.23 13.74 1.93
C GLY A 299 -15.93 13.91 1.14
N ALA A 300 -14.78 13.62 1.74
CA ALA A 300 -13.49 13.53 1.08
C ALA A 300 -12.73 12.26 1.49
N VAL A 301 -11.82 11.82 0.63
CA VAL A 301 -10.92 10.70 0.94
C VAL A 301 -9.49 11.02 0.51
N THR A 302 -8.53 10.60 1.33
CA THR A 302 -7.11 10.51 0.97
C THR A 302 -6.82 9.08 0.56
N PHE A 303 -6.75 8.81 -0.75
CA PHE A 303 -6.66 7.47 -1.30
C PHE A 303 -5.23 7.00 -1.50
N ASN A 304 -5.04 5.70 -1.44
CA ASN A 304 -3.90 5.00 -2.01
C ASN A 304 -4.38 3.70 -2.68
N SER A 305 -3.69 3.26 -3.72
CA SER A 305 -4.00 2.03 -4.44
C SER A 305 -2.78 1.13 -4.43
N ASP A 306 -2.92 -0.10 -3.93
CA ASP A 306 -1.90 -1.11 -4.16
C ASP A 306 -1.97 -1.53 -5.63
N MET A 307 -0.84 -1.48 -6.34
CA MET A 307 -0.76 -1.96 -7.72
C MET A 307 0.35 -2.98 -7.85
N PHE A 308 0.15 -3.98 -8.72
CA PHE A 308 1.25 -4.81 -9.18
C PHE A 308 1.86 -4.20 -10.44
N ALA A 309 3.04 -3.60 -10.31
CA ALA A 309 3.86 -3.20 -11.44
C ALA A 309 4.58 -4.42 -12.00
N MET A 310 4.40 -4.69 -13.29
CA MET A 310 5.03 -5.82 -13.95
C MET A 310 6.37 -5.36 -14.52
N PHE A 311 7.49 -5.87 -14.01
CA PHE A 311 8.81 -5.50 -14.54
C PHE A 311 9.05 -6.19 -15.89
N LYS A 312 9.90 -5.61 -16.74
CA LYS A 312 10.36 -6.29 -17.95
C LYS A 312 11.12 -7.56 -17.58
N VAL A 313 10.68 -8.67 -18.16
CA VAL A 313 11.24 -10.02 -17.96
C VAL A 313 11.55 -10.64 -19.31
N ALA A 314 12.16 -11.82 -19.29
CA ALA A 314 12.35 -12.64 -20.49
C ALA A 314 10.99 -13.06 -21.10
N ASP A 315 10.97 -13.25 -22.43
CA ASP A 315 9.74 -13.49 -23.20
C ASP A 315 8.91 -14.68 -22.70
N ASP A 316 9.56 -15.71 -22.15
CA ASP A 316 8.91 -16.91 -21.62
C ASP A 316 8.09 -16.66 -20.33
N LYS A 317 8.37 -15.55 -19.63
CA LYS A 317 7.65 -15.14 -18.41
C LYS A 317 6.48 -14.17 -18.68
N ILE A 318 6.43 -13.56 -19.86
CA ILE A 318 5.38 -12.59 -20.23
C ILE A 318 3.97 -13.19 -20.11
N PRO A 319 3.69 -14.43 -20.56
CA PRO A 319 2.34 -15.00 -20.43
C PRO A 319 1.85 -15.10 -18.98
N ALA A 320 2.74 -15.45 -18.04
CA ALA A 320 2.41 -15.53 -16.62
C ALA A 320 2.13 -14.15 -16.02
N GLN A 321 2.86 -13.12 -16.45
CA GLN A 321 2.60 -11.73 -16.06
C GLN A 321 1.24 -11.23 -16.55
N MET A 322 0.88 -11.50 -17.81
CA MET A 322 -0.41 -11.09 -18.36
C MET A 322 -1.57 -11.80 -17.67
N GLU A 323 -1.42 -13.10 -17.38
CA GLU A 323 -2.42 -13.85 -16.62
C GLU A 323 -2.55 -13.37 -15.17
N MET A 324 -1.44 -12.95 -14.54
CA MET A 324 -1.47 -12.33 -13.22
C MET A 324 -2.18 -10.97 -13.26
N ALA A 325 -1.88 -10.14 -14.25
CA ALA A 325 -2.56 -8.86 -14.47
C ALA A 325 -4.07 -9.04 -14.69
N SER A 326 -4.46 -10.02 -15.51
CA SER A 326 -5.87 -10.41 -15.72
C SER A 326 -6.54 -10.92 -14.44
N ALA A 327 -5.84 -11.76 -13.65
CA ALA A 327 -6.37 -12.27 -12.38
C ALA A 327 -6.65 -11.12 -11.39
N VAL A 328 -5.71 -10.17 -11.26
CA VAL A 328 -5.81 -8.99 -10.41
C VAL A 328 -7.01 -8.12 -10.79
N GLU A 329 -7.35 -8.02 -12.07
CA GLU A 329 -8.46 -7.19 -12.55
C GLU A 329 -9.77 -7.96 -12.79
N SER A 330 -9.83 -9.23 -12.42
CA SER A 330 -11.06 -9.99 -12.49
C SER A 330 -12.06 -9.52 -11.42
N PRO A 331 -13.36 -9.29 -11.74
CA PRO A 331 -14.35 -8.84 -10.76
C PRO A 331 -14.49 -9.77 -9.54
N THR A 332 -14.34 -11.08 -9.76
CA THR A 332 -14.41 -12.09 -8.71
C THR A 332 -13.25 -11.94 -7.72
N PHE A 333 -12.01 -11.79 -8.22
CA PHE A 333 -10.85 -11.53 -7.38
C PHE A 333 -10.98 -10.17 -6.67
N GLN A 334 -11.32 -9.11 -7.40
CA GLN A 334 -11.50 -7.77 -6.85
C GLN A 334 -12.50 -7.75 -5.70
N SER A 335 -13.61 -8.49 -5.78
CA SER A 335 -14.52 -8.63 -4.63
C SER A 335 -13.89 -9.43 -3.50
N ALA A 336 -13.43 -10.65 -3.77
CA ALA A 336 -12.97 -11.58 -2.74
C ALA A 336 -11.74 -11.07 -1.97
N PHE A 337 -10.76 -10.50 -2.68
CA PHE A 337 -9.56 -9.90 -2.10
C PHE A 337 -9.91 -8.71 -1.22
N ASN A 338 -10.68 -7.75 -1.74
CA ASN A 338 -10.93 -6.48 -1.06
C ASN A 338 -11.83 -6.63 0.17
N VAL A 339 -12.74 -7.62 0.18
CA VAL A 339 -13.51 -7.99 1.40
C VAL A 339 -12.56 -8.36 2.54
N VAL A 340 -11.53 -9.17 2.27
CA VAL A 340 -10.54 -9.62 3.26
C VAL A 340 -9.55 -8.51 3.60
N LYS A 341 -9.01 -7.83 2.59
CA LYS A 341 -7.98 -6.78 2.74
C LYS A 341 -8.48 -5.56 3.51
N GLY A 342 -9.77 -5.29 3.39
CA GLY A 342 -10.42 -4.14 4.02
C GLY A 342 -10.44 -2.87 3.18
N SER A 343 -10.23 -2.98 1.87
CA SER A 343 -10.26 -1.87 0.90
C SER A 343 -11.55 -1.86 0.08
N ALA A 344 -11.77 -0.77 -0.67
CA ALA A 344 -12.69 -0.79 -1.81
C ALA A 344 -12.00 -1.46 -3.03
N PRO A 345 -12.75 -2.08 -3.96
CA PRO A 345 -12.22 -2.50 -5.24
C PRO A 345 -11.64 -1.34 -6.06
N ALA A 346 -10.60 -1.61 -6.86
CA ALA A 346 -10.14 -0.67 -7.88
C ALA A 346 -11.16 -0.51 -9.02
N ARG A 347 -11.86 -1.60 -9.33
CA ARG A 347 -12.94 -1.61 -10.33
C ARG A 347 -14.24 -1.02 -9.80
N THR A 348 -14.75 -0.02 -10.50
CA THR A 348 -16.01 0.67 -10.19
C THR A 348 -17.27 -0.15 -10.50
N ASP A 349 -17.15 -1.25 -11.25
CA ASP A 349 -18.26 -2.14 -11.62
C ASP A 349 -18.44 -3.34 -10.66
N VAL A 350 -17.60 -3.46 -9.63
CA VAL A 350 -17.73 -4.51 -8.61
C VAL A 350 -18.82 -4.12 -7.60
N PRO A 351 -19.85 -4.97 -7.40
CA PRO A 351 -20.93 -4.67 -6.46
C PRO A 351 -20.46 -4.79 -5.01
N ASP A 352 -21.02 -3.95 -4.14
CA ASP A 352 -20.70 -3.91 -2.70
C ASP A 352 -21.39 -5.03 -1.87
N THR A 353 -22.13 -5.91 -2.53
CA THR A 353 -23.01 -6.91 -1.89
C THR A 353 -22.29 -7.81 -0.88
N ALA A 354 -21.06 -8.22 -1.18
CA ALA A 354 -20.25 -9.10 -0.34
C ALA A 354 -19.53 -8.37 0.81
N PHE A 355 -19.54 -7.03 0.82
CA PHE A 355 -18.80 -6.22 1.79
C PHE A 355 -19.58 -6.02 3.08
N ASP A 356 -18.85 -5.94 4.19
CA ASP A 356 -19.40 -5.53 5.49
C ASP A 356 -19.82 -4.05 5.50
N ALA A 357 -20.39 -3.58 6.61
CA ALA A 357 -20.87 -2.20 6.71
C ALA A 357 -19.78 -1.14 6.46
N CYS A 358 -18.53 -1.39 6.90
CA CYS A 358 -17.42 -0.48 6.65
C CYS A 358 -16.95 -0.53 5.19
N GLY A 359 -16.89 -1.72 4.59
CA GLY A 359 -16.55 -1.87 3.17
C GLY A 359 -17.57 -1.19 2.25
N LYS A 360 -18.87 -1.33 2.54
CA LYS A 360 -19.93 -0.61 1.83
C LYS A 360 -19.79 0.90 1.99
N LYS A 361 -19.49 1.37 3.21
CA LYS A 361 -19.20 2.79 3.46
C LYS A 361 -17.98 3.26 2.66
N ALA A 362 -16.91 2.48 2.61
CA ALA A 362 -15.71 2.83 1.85
C ALA A 362 -16.01 2.99 0.36
N ILE A 363 -16.74 2.04 -0.24
CA ILE A 363 -17.16 2.09 -1.66
C ILE A 363 -18.05 3.30 -1.93
N ALA A 364 -19.03 3.58 -1.05
CA ALA A 364 -19.93 4.71 -1.20
C ALA A 364 -19.21 6.07 -1.07
N ASP A 365 -18.40 6.22 -0.03
CA ASP A 365 -17.61 7.44 0.22
C ASP A 365 -16.62 7.69 -0.94
N LEU A 366 -15.98 6.63 -1.45
CA LEU A 366 -15.05 6.72 -2.58
C LEU A 366 -15.77 7.21 -3.84
N LYS A 367 -16.92 6.62 -4.16
CA LYS A 367 -17.74 7.03 -5.30
C LYS A 367 -18.22 8.47 -5.17
N GLU A 368 -18.62 8.89 -3.96
CA GLU A 368 -18.99 10.27 -3.68
C GLU A 368 -17.81 11.22 -3.90
N ALA A 369 -16.64 10.88 -3.36
CA ALA A 369 -15.45 11.72 -3.42
C ALA A 369 -14.92 11.86 -4.86
N ASP A 370 -14.89 10.77 -5.63
CA ASP A 370 -14.51 10.80 -7.05
C ASP A 370 -15.46 11.70 -7.85
N GLY A 371 -16.78 11.55 -7.65
CA GLY A 371 -17.79 12.39 -8.31
C GLY A 371 -17.74 13.87 -7.93
N LYS A 372 -17.16 14.22 -6.77
CA LYS A 372 -17.01 15.61 -6.28
C LYS A 372 -15.61 16.19 -6.51
N GLY A 373 -14.66 15.40 -7.01
CA GLY A 373 -13.25 15.82 -7.11
C GLY A 373 -12.55 15.97 -5.75
N THR A 374 -13.04 15.27 -4.72
CA THR A 374 -12.49 15.23 -3.35
C THR A 374 -11.82 13.89 -3.01
N MET A 375 -11.57 13.06 -4.03
CA MET A 375 -10.67 11.91 -3.97
C MET A 375 -9.24 12.40 -4.21
N LEU A 376 -8.50 12.64 -3.13
CA LEU A 376 -7.16 13.21 -3.15
C LEU A 376 -6.12 12.12 -2.90
N GLY A 377 -4.98 12.15 -3.58
CA GLY A 377 -3.91 11.18 -3.32
C GLY A 377 -3.34 11.37 -1.92
N SER A 378 -3.15 10.28 -1.17
CA SER A 378 -2.49 10.28 0.14
C SER A 378 -1.01 10.68 0.01
N MET A 379 -0.56 11.62 0.83
CA MET A 379 0.85 11.99 0.95
C MET A 379 1.62 10.86 1.64
N ALA A 380 1.07 10.34 2.73
CA ALA A 380 1.68 9.25 3.50
C ALA A 380 1.75 7.91 2.77
N HIS A 381 1.09 7.77 1.62
CA HIS A 381 1.11 6.53 0.85
C HIS A 381 1.44 6.78 -0.63
N GLY A 382 2.16 7.87 -0.93
CA GLY A 382 2.86 8.07 -2.21
C GLY A 382 2.00 8.46 -3.40
N TYR A 383 0.76 8.92 -3.17
CA TYR A 383 -0.17 9.34 -4.22
C TYR A 383 -0.31 10.87 -4.36
N ALA A 384 0.20 11.65 -3.41
CA ALA A 384 0.17 13.11 -3.49
C ALA A 384 1.40 13.71 -4.22
N ASN A 385 2.60 13.16 -3.94
CA ASN A 385 3.87 13.71 -4.40
C ASN A 385 4.99 12.65 -4.50
N PRO A 386 6.10 12.95 -5.22
CA PRO A 386 7.23 12.04 -5.38
C PRO A 386 7.89 11.61 -4.07
N ALA A 387 8.59 10.47 -4.10
CA ALA A 387 9.19 9.87 -2.92
C ALA A 387 10.16 10.80 -2.17
N ALA A 388 10.93 11.62 -2.87
CA ALA A 388 11.84 12.59 -2.26
C ALA A 388 11.08 13.62 -1.40
N VAL A 389 9.99 14.18 -1.94
CA VAL A 389 9.12 15.12 -1.22
C VAL A 389 8.42 14.43 -0.06
N LYS A 390 7.84 13.25 -0.27
CA LYS A 390 7.22 12.43 0.79
C LYS A 390 8.18 12.22 1.97
N ASN A 391 9.42 11.81 1.69
CA ASN A 391 10.43 11.55 2.71
C ASN A 391 10.86 12.83 3.46
N ALA A 392 10.93 13.96 2.76
CA ALA A 392 11.18 15.25 3.40
C ALA A 392 10.06 15.63 4.38
N ILE A 393 8.80 15.40 3.99
CA ILE A 393 7.64 15.64 4.87
C ILE A 393 7.68 14.68 6.07
N TYR A 394 8.00 13.40 5.85
CA TYR A 394 8.08 12.39 6.92
C TYR A 394 9.06 12.79 8.02
N ASP A 395 10.25 13.25 7.65
CA ASP A 395 11.27 13.67 8.61
C ASP A 395 10.75 14.81 9.50
N VAL A 396 10.19 15.87 8.91
CA VAL A 396 9.67 17.01 9.65
C VAL A 396 8.51 16.60 10.57
N VAL A 397 7.53 15.85 10.04
CA VAL A 397 6.36 15.39 10.80
C VAL A 397 6.78 14.50 11.97
N THR A 398 7.70 13.57 11.77
CA THR A 398 8.16 12.65 12.82
C THR A 398 8.90 13.41 13.93
N ARG A 399 9.77 14.35 13.57
CA ARG A 399 10.51 15.16 14.54
C ARG A 399 9.59 16.06 15.35
N GLU A 400 8.60 16.69 14.71
CA GLU A 400 7.58 17.49 15.41
C GLU A 400 6.73 16.61 16.34
N PHE A 401 6.21 15.48 15.84
CA PHE A 401 5.36 14.58 16.63
C PHE A 401 6.10 13.99 17.84
N ASN A 402 7.41 13.77 17.73
CA ASN A 402 8.26 13.32 18.84
C ASN A 402 8.67 14.44 19.81
N GLY A 403 8.21 15.68 19.60
CA GLY A 403 8.53 16.85 20.42
C GLY A 403 9.97 17.36 20.24
N GLN A 404 10.64 16.97 19.15
CA GLN A 404 12.00 17.39 18.82
C GLN A 404 12.01 18.70 18.02
N LEU A 405 10.85 19.15 17.55
CA LEU A 405 10.65 20.37 16.77
C LEU A 405 9.38 21.09 17.25
N SER A 406 9.42 22.41 17.36
CA SER A 406 8.22 23.22 17.63
C SER A 406 7.34 23.30 16.39
N SER A 407 6.04 23.56 16.53
CA SER A 407 5.15 23.78 15.37
C SER A 407 5.63 24.94 14.49
N GLU A 408 6.14 26.02 15.10
CA GLU A 408 6.67 27.17 14.37
C GLU A 408 7.89 26.81 13.52
N ASP A 409 8.79 25.98 14.04
CA ASP A 409 9.99 25.55 13.30
C ASP A 409 9.66 24.43 12.31
N ALA A 410 8.70 23.55 12.63
CA ALA A 410 8.20 22.53 11.73
C ALA A 410 7.64 23.11 10.44
N VAL A 411 6.88 24.21 10.51
CA VAL A 411 6.40 24.91 9.31
C VAL A 411 7.56 25.45 8.46
N LYS A 412 8.56 26.09 9.07
CA LYS A 412 9.71 26.65 8.35
C LYS A 412 10.55 25.54 7.70
N GLU A 413 10.80 24.46 8.43
CA GLU A 413 11.55 23.32 7.94
C GLU A 413 10.79 22.55 6.86
N LEU A 414 9.46 22.42 6.98
CA LEU A 414 8.61 21.80 5.96
C LEU A 414 8.75 22.52 4.62
N VAL A 415 8.63 23.85 4.61
CA VAL A 415 8.79 24.66 3.38
C VAL A 415 10.18 24.45 2.77
N SER A 416 11.22 24.52 3.61
CA SER A 416 12.60 24.41 3.16
C SER A 416 12.93 23.01 2.63
N ALA A 417 12.49 21.97 3.33
CA ALA A 417 12.75 20.57 2.99
C ALA A 417 11.98 20.15 1.73
N VAL A 418 10.71 20.56 1.59
CA VAL A 418 9.94 20.31 0.37
C VAL A 418 10.56 21.04 -0.82
N ALA A 419 10.98 22.29 -0.67
CA ALA A 419 11.64 23.04 -1.75
C ALA A 419 12.95 22.40 -2.21
N ALA A 420 13.70 21.78 -1.30
CA ALA A 420 14.96 21.09 -1.62
C ALA A 420 14.76 19.69 -2.25
N ALA A 421 13.55 19.12 -2.15
CA ALA A 421 13.25 17.75 -2.57
C ALA A 421 12.40 17.65 -3.85
N LYS A 422 11.88 18.77 -4.36
CA LYS A 422 11.31 18.88 -5.71
C LYS A 422 12.41 18.84 -6.76
#